data_AF-A0A7K3L507-F1
#
_entry.id   AF-A0A7K3L507-F1
#
_cell.length_a   1.000
_cell.length_b   1.000
_cell.length_c   1.000
_cell.angle_alpha   90.00
_cell.angle_beta   90.00
_cell.angle_gamma   90.00
#
_symmetry.space_group_name_H-M   'P 1'
#
loop_
_entity.id
_entity.type
_entity.pdbx_description
1 polymer ?
#
loop_
_entity_poly.entity_id
_entity_poly.type
_entity_poly.pdbx_seq_one_letter_code
_entity_poly.pdbx_strand_id
1 'polypeptide(L)'
;LGAASCAAGAAGAPRAVGAEEGGASDAQRAGRGVSWPVAANGVQAFFADHGLCWREESEGRLYPLPNKATAVLDVLRAAATAAGVEERCGTAVEAVEPARRAGGPLTLRLADGRLERADAVIVAAGGSVARTLMPEGVPFRDPEPTLGPLATDTRLVRQLDNIRVRGALELWRGGARAAREEGEVMFRKYGVSGIAAFNLSRLARPGDELAVDFLPAVGARDAAAFLTARARRLAVAFGGPVTCEDALRGLVLAPVGHVLCQAARLRGEGALDEAAAEVLAPVLKGLRLTVRGLGDVRQCQVRRGGVAVEAVDPRTGACRAVPGLYVAGEALDVDAPCGGYNLHWAWASGLLAGWSAAGAVLVGQEGGARGNAPRASAAGVAAAPGAERRPASPAGGGRDDERGRR
;
A
#
# COMPACT_ATOMS: atom_id res chain seq x y z
N LEU A 1 18.33 12.89 8.13
CA LEU A 1 19.23 13.90 7.52
C LEU A 1 18.39 14.75 6.57
N GLY A 2 18.21 16.03 6.92
CA GLY A 2 17.83 17.17 6.06
C GLY A 2 16.58 17.08 5.19
N ALA A 3 15.44 17.58 5.68
CA ALA A 3 14.33 18.01 4.82
C ALA A 3 14.67 19.40 4.23
N ALA A 4 14.98 19.45 2.93
CA ALA A 4 15.12 20.69 2.19
C ALA A 4 13.85 20.95 1.39
N SER A 5 13.16 22.03 1.77
CA SER A 5 12.10 22.70 1.03
C SER A 5 12.61 23.13 -0.35
N CYS A 6 11.95 22.68 -1.42
CA CYS A 6 12.08 23.24 -2.75
C CYS A 6 10.72 23.80 -3.16
N ALA A 7 10.54 25.11 -2.96
CA ALA A 7 9.55 25.90 -3.66
C ALA A 7 10.04 26.13 -5.10
N ALA A 8 9.28 25.68 -6.10
CA ALA A 8 9.44 26.07 -7.49
C ALA A 8 8.04 26.27 -8.10
N GLY A 9 7.83 27.45 -8.67
CA GLY A 9 6.53 27.99 -9.05
C GLY A 9 5.83 27.20 -10.16
N ALA A 10 4.55 26.92 -9.92
CA ALA A 10 3.62 26.48 -10.94
C ALA A 10 2.99 27.73 -11.59
N ALA A 11 3.44 28.04 -12.82
CA ALA A 11 2.70 28.92 -13.70
C ALA A 11 1.65 28.09 -14.46
N GLY A 12 0.37 28.45 -14.30
CA GLY A 12 -0.69 28.16 -15.26
C GLY A 12 -1.43 26.82 -15.11
N ALA A 13 -2.29 26.69 -14.11
CA ALA A 13 -3.44 25.78 -14.15
C ALA A 13 -4.74 26.61 -14.28
N PRO A 14 -5.75 26.16 -15.07
CA PRO A 14 -6.96 26.93 -15.29
C PRO A 14 -7.78 27.07 -14.00
N ARG A 15 -8.29 28.29 -13.77
CA ARG A 15 -9.05 28.72 -12.59
C ARG A 15 -10.23 27.78 -12.28
N ALA A 16 -10.22 27.22 -11.07
CA ALA A 16 -11.43 26.67 -10.44
C ALA A 16 -12.45 27.80 -10.24
N VAL A 17 -13.69 27.54 -10.63
CA VAL A 17 -14.83 28.46 -10.51
C VAL A 17 -15.31 28.43 -9.05
N GLY A 18 -15.20 29.60 -8.39
CA GLY A 18 -16.02 30.06 -7.26
C GLY A 18 -16.29 29.10 -6.10
N ALA A 19 -15.47 29.15 -5.05
CA ALA A 19 -15.91 28.74 -3.72
C ALA A 19 -16.61 29.94 -3.05
N GLU A 20 -17.93 29.86 -2.89
CA GLU A 20 -18.65 30.72 -1.96
C GLU A 20 -18.39 30.22 -0.53
N GLU A 21 -17.91 31.12 0.33
CA GLU A 21 -17.77 30.91 1.77
C GLU A 21 -19.16 30.84 2.42
N GLY A 22 -19.68 29.62 2.59
CA GLY A 22 -20.87 29.33 3.38
C GLY A 22 -20.49 28.65 4.70
N GLY A 23 -20.74 29.32 5.81
CA GLY A 23 -20.34 28.91 7.15
C GLY A 23 -20.76 27.48 7.52
N ALA A 24 -19.81 26.71 8.03
CA ALA A 24 -20.07 25.42 8.67
C ALA A 24 -20.89 25.65 9.94
N SER A 25 -22.14 25.21 9.96
CA SER A 25 -22.93 25.13 11.19
C SER A 25 -22.45 23.97 12.04
N ASP A 26 -22.52 24.14 13.36
CA ASP A 26 -22.14 23.19 14.43
C ASP A 26 -22.81 21.80 14.39
N ALA A 27 -23.51 21.45 13.30
CA ALA A 27 -24.15 20.16 13.09
C ALA A 27 -23.22 19.05 12.56
N GLN A 28 -21.97 19.35 12.18
CA GLN A 28 -21.06 18.38 11.55
C GLN A 28 -20.24 17.52 12.51
N ARG A 29 -20.35 17.72 13.83
CA ARG A 29 -19.46 17.07 14.80
C ARG A 29 -20.02 15.84 15.51
N ALA A 30 -21.27 15.46 15.24
CA ALA A 30 -21.83 14.22 15.78
C ALA A 30 -22.97 13.67 14.88
N GLY A 31 -22.68 12.62 14.11
CA GLY A 31 -23.73 11.75 13.54
C GLY A 31 -23.61 11.47 12.05
N ARG A 32 -23.24 10.22 11.72
CA ARG A 32 -23.65 9.40 10.55
C ARG A 32 -24.21 10.16 9.33
N GLY A 33 -23.45 11.08 8.76
CA GLY A 33 -23.71 11.68 7.45
C GLY A 33 -22.70 11.12 6.46
N VAL A 34 -23.16 10.56 5.35
CA VAL A 34 -22.27 10.24 4.22
C VAL A 34 -21.88 11.58 3.60
N SER A 35 -20.74 12.15 4.01
CA SER A 35 -20.15 13.31 3.34
C SER A 35 -19.39 12.85 2.10
N TRP A 36 -19.36 13.68 1.05
CA TRP A 36 -18.46 13.47 -0.08
C TRP A 36 -17.01 13.36 0.44
N PRO A 37 -16.17 12.44 -0.08
CA PRO A 37 -14.81 12.29 0.40
C PRO A 37 -14.03 13.58 0.20
N VAL A 38 -13.40 14.09 1.27
CA VAL A 38 -12.44 15.19 1.15
C VAL A 38 -11.12 14.59 0.69
N ALA A 39 -10.68 14.93 -0.53
CA ALA A 39 -9.43 14.41 -1.09
C ALA A 39 -8.21 15.12 -0.50
N ALA A 40 -7.32 14.37 0.14
CA ALA A 40 -6.09 14.89 0.75
C ALA A 40 -4.87 14.88 -0.21
N ASN A 41 -4.95 14.16 -1.33
CA ASN A 41 -3.88 14.06 -2.33
C ASN A 41 -4.43 13.68 -3.71
N GLY A 42 -3.56 13.68 -4.73
CA GLY A 42 -3.96 13.41 -6.11
C GLY A 42 -4.57 12.02 -6.36
N VAL A 43 -4.17 11.00 -5.61
CA VAL A 43 -4.76 9.65 -5.72
C VAL A 43 -6.20 9.65 -5.20
N GLN A 44 -6.42 10.27 -4.04
CA GLN A 44 -7.77 10.40 -3.49
C GLN A 44 -8.66 11.28 -4.37
N ALA A 45 -8.11 12.37 -4.92
CA ALA A 45 -8.84 13.22 -5.86
C ALA A 45 -9.28 12.42 -7.08
N PHE A 46 -8.36 11.66 -7.71
CA PHE A 46 -8.69 10.79 -8.83
C PHE A 46 -9.84 9.82 -8.49
N PHE A 47 -9.76 9.13 -7.36
CA PHE A 47 -10.81 8.18 -6.99
C PHE A 47 -12.15 8.86 -6.64
N ALA A 48 -12.12 10.01 -5.98
CA ALA A 48 -13.33 10.79 -5.69
C ALA A 48 -13.99 11.32 -6.98
N ASP A 49 -13.20 11.86 -7.91
CA ASP A 49 -13.68 12.36 -9.21
C ASP A 49 -14.35 11.26 -10.04
N HIS A 50 -13.98 10.00 -9.83
CA HIS A 50 -14.60 8.83 -10.45
C HIS A 50 -15.64 8.12 -9.56
N GLY A 51 -16.05 8.75 -8.46
CA GLY A 51 -17.18 8.33 -7.63
C GLY A 51 -16.88 7.23 -6.60
N LEU A 52 -15.61 6.90 -6.33
CA LEU A 52 -15.28 5.97 -5.27
C LEU A 52 -15.42 6.66 -3.91
N CYS A 53 -16.32 6.16 -3.08
CA CYS A 53 -16.43 6.55 -1.68
C CYS A 53 -15.66 5.58 -0.77
N TRP A 54 -14.96 6.11 0.22
CA TRP A 54 -14.20 5.33 1.20
C TRP A 54 -14.49 5.76 2.65
N ARG A 55 -14.08 4.92 3.59
CA ARG A 55 -13.99 5.24 5.02
C ARG A 55 -12.57 5.04 5.51
N GLU A 56 -12.19 5.79 6.53
CA GLU A 56 -10.97 5.57 7.28
C GLU A 56 -11.23 4.62 8.45
N GLU A 57 -10.37 3.61 8.60
CA GLU A 57 -10.36 2.69 9.74
C GLU A 57 -9.14 3.00 10.65
N SER A 58 -8.96 2.20 11.70
CA SER A 58 -7.78 2.29 12.58
C SER A 58 -6.47 2.39 11.81
N GLU A 59 -5.51 3.16 12.36
CA GLU A 59 -4.16 3.35 11.81
C GLU A 59 -4.12 4.06 10.44
N GLY A 60 -5.19 4.79 10.06
CA GLY A 60 -5.23 5.60 8.85
C GLY A 60 -5.49 4.80 7.56
N ARG A 61 -5.92 3.53 7.68
CA ARG A 61 -6.23 2.69 6.52
C ARG A 61 -7.53 3.12 5.85
N LEU A 62 -7.51 3.26 4.53
CA LEU A 62 -8.71 3.61 3.75
C LEU A 62 -9.30 2.37 3.08
N TYR A 63 -10.60 2.17 3.25
CA TYR A 63 -11.35 1.07 2.64
C TYR A 63 -12.53 1.61 1.84
N PRO A 64 -12.86 1.04 0.67
CA PRO A 64 -14.07 1.40 -0.06
C PRO A 64 -15.30 1.15 0.83
N LEU A 65 -16.32 2.02 0.77
CA LEU A 65 -17.50 1.90 1.64
C LEU A 65 -18.15 0.51 1.63
N PRO A 66 -18.33 -0.16 0.46
CA PRO A 66 -18.88 -1.53 0.41
C PRO A 66 -17.98 -2.61 1.03
N ASN A 67 -16.74 -2.26 1.39
CA ASN A 67 -15.71 -3.18 1.86
C ASN A 67 -15.43 -4.35 0.88
N LYS A 68 -15.39 -4.02 -0.42
CA LYS A 68 -15.11 -4.96 -1.51
C LYS A 68 -14.09 -4.34 -2.48
N ALA A 69 -13.05 -5.10 -2.80
CA ALA A 69 -12.04 -4.69 -3.78
C ALA A 69 -12.63 -4.48 -5.18
N THR A 70 -13.70 -5.21 -5.52
CA THR A 70 -14.40 -5.06 -6.81
C THR A 70 -14.93 -3.64 -7.02
N ALA A 71 -15.33 -2.92 -5.96
CA ALA A 71 -15.78 -1.53 -6.08
C ALA A 71 -14.67 -0.60 -6.62
N VAL A 72 -13.40 -0.85 -6.24
CA VAL A 72 -12.25 -0.09 -6.76
C VAL A 72 -12.00 -0.44 -8.23
N LEU A 73 -12.09 -1.74 -8.57
CA LEU A 73 -11.91 -2.21 -9.94
C LEU A 73 -12.97 -1.66 -10.90
N ASP A 74 -14.23 -1.66 -10.47
CA ASP A 74 -15.35 -1.19 -11.29
C ASP A 74 -15.20 0.30 -11.61
N VAL A 75 -14.77 1.10 -10.63
CA VAL A 75 -14.45 2.53 -10.82
C VAL A 75 -13.33 2.73 -11.84
N LEU A 76 -12.23 1.97 -11.74
CA LEU A 76 -11.10 2.06 -12.68
C LEU A 76 -11.51 1.67 -14.11
N ARG A 77 -12.32 0.62 -14.27
CA ARG A 77 -12.81 0.17 -15.58
C ARG A 77 -13.78 1.18 -16.21
N ALA A 78 -14.68 1.74 -15.41
CA ALA A 78 -15.59 2.78 -15.88
C ALA A 78 -14.82 4.03 -16.32
N ALA A 79 -13.81 4.44 -15.55
CA ALA A 79 -12.90 5.54 -15.89
C ALA A 79 -12.16 5.30 -17.22
N ALA A 80 -11.56 4.11 -17.38
CA ALA A 80 -10.87 3.72 -18.60
C ALA A 80 -11.80 3.71 -19.82
N THR A 81 -13.01 3.16 -19.67
CA THR A 81 -14.04 3.14 -20.73
C THR A 81 -14.46 4.56 -21.12
N ALA A 82 -14.72 5.44 -20.15
CA ALA A 82 -15.10 6.83 -20.41
C ALA A 82 -14.00 7.63 -21.11
N ALA A 83 -12.73 7.30 -20.83
CA ALA A 83 -11.56 7.89 -21.49
C ALA A 83 -11.27 7.29 -22.88
N GLY A 84 -12.04 6.30 -23.34
CA GLY A 84 -11.83 5.64 -24.64
C GLY A 84 -10.62 4.69 -24.67
N VAL A 85 -10.18 4.17 -23.52
CA VAL A 85 -9.08 3.22 -23.44
C VAL A 85 -9.49 1.88 -24.05
N GLU A 86 -8.65 1.33 -24.93
CA GLU A 86 -8.80 -0.02 -25.46
C GLU A 86 -8.14 -1.04 -24.52
N GLU A 87 -8.92 -1.97 -23.94
CA GLU A 87 -8.42 -3.07 -23.11
C GLU A 87 -8.27 -4.34 -23.95
N ARG A 88 -7.05 -4.89 -24.06
CA ARG A 88 -6.75 -6.14 -24.77
C ARG A 88 -6.26 -7.22 -23.82
N CYS A 89 -7.17 -8.14 -23.46
CA CYS A 89 -6.83 -9.33 -22.68
C CYS A 89 -6.24 -10.45 -23.56
N GLY A 90 -5.59 -11.43 -22.92
CA GLY A 90 -4.99 -12.57 -23.64
C GLY A 90 -3.82 -12.19 -24.56
N THR A 91 -3.28 -10.97 -24.42
CA THR A 91 -2.19 -10.43 -25.25
C THR A 91 -0.95 -10.24 -24.38
N ALA A 92 -0.09 -11.27 -24.33
CA ALA A 92 1.15 -11.20 -23.55
C ALA A 92 2.24 -10.45 -24.34
N VAL A 93 2.83 -9.43 -23.72
CA VAL A 93 4.00 -8.71 -24.24
C VAL A 93 5.25 -9.36 -23.64
N GLU A 94 6.15 -9.84 -24.49
CA GLU A 94 7.40 -10.49 -24.08
C GLU A 94 8.55 -9.51 -23.88
N ALA A 95 8.62 -8.48 -24.73
CA ALA A 95 9.71 -7.52 -24.74
C ALA A 95 9.27 -6.15 -25.26
N VAL A 96 9.84 -5.10 -24.67
CA VAL A 96 9.85 -3.75 -25.22
C VAL A 96 11.22 -3.50 -25.84
N GLU A 97 11.24 -3.14 -27.12
CA GLU A 97 12.46 -2.86 -27.88
C GLU A 97 12.59 -1.34 -28.13
N PRO A 98 13.79 -0.75 -27.91
CA PRO A 98 14.04 0.65 -28.21
C PRO A 98 13.77 1.00 -29.68
N ALA A 99 13.48 2.28 -29.92
CA ALA A 99 13.31 2.79 -31.27
C ALA A 99 14.58 2.59 -32.12
N ARG A 100 14.41 2.13 -33.37
CA ARG A 100 15.52 1.94 -34.32
C ARG A 100 16.19 3.24 -34.76
N ARG A 101 15.52 4.38 -34.56
CA ARG A 101 16.00 5.73 -34.89
C ARG A 101 15.60 6.66 -33.74
N ALA A 102 16.42 7.68 -33.49
CA ALA A 102 16.10 8.70 -32.50
C ALA A 102 14.74 9.35 -32.81
N GLY A 103 13.86 9.40 -31.81
CA GLY A 103 12.50 9.94 -31.95
C GLY A 103 11.49 9.02 -32.66
N GLY A 104 11.86 7.79 -33.01
CA GLY A 104 10.91 6.79 -33.51
C GLY A 104 10.11 6.10 -32.41
N PRO A 105 9.07 5.33 -32.76
CA PRO A 105 8.28 4.58 -31.78
C PRO A 105 9.06 3.38 -31.23
N LEU A 106 8.71 2.98 -30.01
CA LEU A 106 9.12 1.70 -29.43
C LEU A 106 8.39 0.55 -30.13
N THR A 107 8.99 -0.64 -30.08
CA THR A 107 8.35 -1.86 -30.59
C THR A 107 8.02 -2.80 -29.43
N LEU A 108 6.77 -3.26 -29.39
CA LEU A 108 6.30 -4.29 -28.46
C LEU A 108 6.32 -5.63 -29.19
N ARG A 109 7.06 -6.60 -28.67
CA ARG A 109 7.07 -7.98 -29.17
C ARG A 109 6.11 -8.81 -28.34
N LEU A 110 5.07 -9.32 -28.99
CA LEU A 110 4.05 -10.16 -28.35
C LEU A 110 4.50 -11.62 -28.33
N ALA A 111 3.95 -12.40 -27.40
CA ALA A 111 4.28 -13.82 -27.24
C ALA A 111 3.89 -14.70 -28.42
N ASP A 112 2.95 -14.24 -29.25
CA ASP A 112 2.57 -14.90 -30.50
C ASP A 112 3.43 -14.48 -31.71
N GLY A 113 4.47 -13.67 -31.48
CA GLY A 113 5.38 -13.18 -32.50
C GLY A 113 4.92 -11.93 -33.24
N ARG A 114 3.70 -11.41 -32.98
CA ARG A 114 3.27 -10.13 -33.52
C ARG A 114 4.10 -8.98 -32.95
N LEU A 115 4.22 -7.92 -33.76
CA LEU A 115 4.90 -6.69 -33.38
C LEU A 115 3.91 -5.53 -33.38
N GLU A 116 3.85 -4.80 -32.28
CA GLU A 116 3.09 -3.55 -32.17
C GLU A 116 4.04 -2.37 -31.94
N ARG A 117 3.57 -1.14 -32.18
CA ARG A 117 4.37 0.08 -32.04
C ARG A 117 3.63 1.12 -31.23
N ALA A 118 4.38 1.83 -30.40
CA ALA A 118 3.85 2.92 -29.59
C ALA A 118 4.89 4.04 -29.42
N ASP A 119 4.43 5.29 -29.44
CA ASP A 119 5.28 6.46 -29.18
C ASP A 119 5.70 6.55 -27.71
N ALA A 120 4.87 6.01 -26.81
CA ALA A 120 5.17 5.85 -25.40
C ALA A 120 4.69 4.49 -24.87
N VAL A 121 5.46 3.88 -23.98
CA VAL A 121 5.17 2.60 -23.33
C VAL A 121 5.30 2.77 -21.82
N ILE A 122 4.27 2.39 -21.06
CA ILE A 122 4.30 2.36 -19.60
C ILE A 122 4.31 0.90 -19.14
N VAL A 123 5.40 0.47 -18.51
CA VAL A 123 5.50 -0.86 -17.90
C VAL A 123 4.87 -0.82 -16.50
N ALA A 124 3.66 -1.37 -16.40
CA ALA A 124 2.90 -1.52 -15.15
C ALA A 124 2.56 -3.00 -14.87
N ALA A 125 3.52 -3.91 -15.11
CA ALA A 125 3.33 -5.36 -15.05
C ALA A 125 3.28 -5.96 -13.61
N GLY A 126 3.32 -5.10 -12.59
CA GLY A 126 3.34 -5.50 -11.17
C GLY A 126 4.61 -6.27 -10.77
N GLY A 127 4.59 -6.90 -9.60
CA GLY A 127 5.76 -7.59 -9.03
C GLY A 127 6.23 -8.82 -9.82
N SER A 128 5.50 -9.25 -10.85
CA SER A 128 5.91 -10.36 -11.74
C SER A 128 6.59 -9.88 -13.02
N VAL A 129 7.01 -8.62 -13.08
CA VAL A 129 7.79 -8.07 -14.19
C VAL A 129 9.00 -8.97 -14.47
N ALA A 130 9.16 -9.39 -15.73
CA ALA A 130 10.28 -10.21 -16.16
C ALA A 130 11.40 -9.33 -16.72
N ARG A 131 12.66 -9.74 -16.52
CA ARG A 131 13.81 -9.05 -17.12
C ARG A 131 13.69 -8.91 -18.64
N THR A 132 13.12 -9.91 -19.31
CA THR A 132 12.94 -9.95 -20.77
C THR A 132 12.01 -8.85 -21.30
N LEU A 133 11.09 -8.34 -20.45
CA LEU A 133 10.20 -7.25 -20.83
C LEU A 133 10.97 -5.95 -21.06
N MET A 134 12.07 -5.75 -20.34
CA MET A 134 12.83 -4.52 -20.33
C MET A 134 13.95 -4.55 -21.39
N PRO A 135 14.22 -3.42 -22.06
CA PRO A 135 15.39 -3.29 -22.94
C PRO A 135 16.70 -3.66 -22.24
N GLU A 136 17.67 -4.13 -23.02
CA GLU A 136 19.01 -4.41 -22.53
C GLU A 136 19.65 -3.14 -21.93
N GLY A 137 20.46 -3.33 -20.88
CA GLY A 137 21.14 -2.24 -20.18
C GLY A 137 20.30 -1.49 -19.15
N VAL A 138 18.97 -1.69 -19.09
CA VAL A 138 18.15 -1.15 -17.99
C VAL A 138 18.46 -1.91 -16.70
N PRO A 139 18.91 -1.24 -15.61
CA PRO A 139 19.15 -1.88 -14.33
C PRO A 139 17.91 -2.56 -13.77
N PHE A 140 18.06 -3.82 -13.37
CA PHE A 140 16.94 -4.68 -12.97
C PHE A 140 17.39 -5.72 -11.94
N ARG A 141 16.55 -5.97 -10.94
CA ARG A 141 16.70 -7.03 -9.94
C ARG A 141 15.56 -8.03 -10.08
N ASP A 142 15.86 -9.32 -10.05
CA ASP A 142 14.81 -10.34 -10.11
C ASP A 142 13.83 -10.21 -8.93
N PRO A 143 12.50 -10.14 -9.17
CA PRO A 143 11.53 -9.98 -8.11
C PRO A 143 11.39 -11.21 -7.21
N GLU A 144 11.54 -11.01 -5.89
CA GLU A 144 11.45 -12.03 -4.85
C GLU A 144 10.23 -11.78 -3.95
N PRO A 145 9.44 -12.81 -3.58
CA PRO A 145 8.31 -12.64 -2.67
C PRO A 145 8.73 -12.02 -1.33
N THR A 146 7.93 -11.10 -0.80
CA THR A 146 8.10 -10.55 0.54
C THR A 146 6.74 -10.13 1.12
N LEU A 147 6.73 -9.59 2.33
CA LEU A 147 5.50 -9.14 3.00
C LEU A 147 4.55 -10.33 3.19
N GLY A 148 5.07 -11.37 3.83
CA GLY A 148 4.39 -12.64 4.01
C GLY A 148 4.75 -13.29 5.34
N PRO A 149 4.21 -14.49 5.60
CA PRO A 149 4.46 -15.20 6.85
C PRO A 149 5.96 -15.51 7.03
N LEU A 150 6.40 -15.61 8.28
CA LEU A 150 7.74 -16.04 8.64
C LEU A 150 7.71 -17.50 9.09
N ALA A 151 8.56 -18.33 8.48
CA ALA A 151 8.84 -19.65 8.98
C ALA A 151 9.72 -19.53 10.23
N THR A 152 9.37 -20.24 11.31
CA THR A 152 10.14 -20.22 12.55
C THR A 152 10.33 -21.62 13.11
N ASP A 153 11.19 -21.77 14.11
CA ASP A 153 11.17 -22.98 14.94
C ASP A 153 9.85 -23.07 15.71
N THR A 154 9.07 -24.11 15.42
CA THR A 154 7.74 -24.32 16.00
C THR A 154 7.72 -25.34 17.14
N ARG A 155 8.85 -25.88 17.58
CA ARG A 155 8.88 -26.94 18.62
C ARG A 155 8.09 -26.57 19.88
N LEU A 156 8.24 -25.33 20.37
CA LEU A 156 7.54 -24.84 21.56
C LEU A 156 6.10 -24.39 21.27
N VAL A 157 5.82 -23.91 20.06
CA VAL A 157 4.53 -23.28 19.70
C VAL A 157 3.65 -24.14 18.79
N ARG A 158 3.99 -25.42 18.58
CA ARG A 158 3.27 -26.33 17.68
C ARG A 158 1.78 -26.44 18.04
N GLN A 159 1.49 -26.48 19.34
CA GLN A 159 0.12 -26.55 19.86
C GLN A 159 -0.68 -25.25 19.70
N LEU A 160 -0.03 -24.17 19.24
CA LEU A 160 -0.68 -22.89 18.98
C LEU A 160 -1.15 -22.75 17.53
N ASP A 161 -1.10 -23.78 16.69
CA ASP A 161 -1.54 -23.66 15.28
C ASP A 161 -2.98 -23.12 15.19
N ASN A 162 -3.16 -22.07 14.39
CA ASN A 162 -4.40 -21.30 14.21
C ASN A 162 -4.84 -20.45 15.42
N ILE A 163 -3.98 -20.26 16.42
CA ILE A 163 -4.22 -19.31 17.50
C ILE A 163 -3.79 -17.91 17.06
N ARG A 164 -4.71 -16.95 17.22
CA ARG A 164 -4.48 -15.51 17.08
C ARG A 164 -4.30 -14.87 18.44
N VAL A 165 -3.32 -13.99 18.55
CA VAL A 165 -3.16 -13.09 19.71
C VAL A 165 -2.97 -11.66 19.22
N ARG A 166 -3.38 -10.69 20.03
CA ARG A 166 -3.01 -9.29 19.83
C ARG A 166 -1.83 -8.99 20.73
N GLY A 167 -0.76 -8.46 20.17
CA GLY A 167 0.49 -8.22 20.89
C GLY A 167 1.47 -7.39 20.06
N ALA A 168 2.75 -7.59 20.29
CA ALA A 168 3.80 -7.08 19.42
C ALA A 168 4.75 -8.20 19.00
N LEU A 169 5.33 -8.03 17.81
CA LEU A 169 6.46 -8.83 17.34
C LEU A 169 7.70 -7.95 17.30
N GLU A 170 8.80 -8.50 17.76
CA GLU A 170 10.11 -7.88 17.66
C GLU A 170 11.05 -8.78 16.88
N LEU A 171 11.76 -8.20 15.91
CA LEU A 171 12.82 -8.87 15.19
C LEU A 171 14.16 -8.54 15.87
N TRP A 172 14.91 -9.57 16.25
CA TRP A 172 16.19 -9.45 16.93
C TRP A 172 17.32 -10.08 16.10
N ARG A 173 18.47 -9.41 16.04
CA ARG A 173 19.67 -9.87 15.33
C ARG A 173 20.90 -9.57 16.17
N GLY A 174 21.70 -10.60 16.46
CA GLY A 174 22.93 -10.44 17.24
C GLY A 174 22.70 -9.81 18.63
N GLY A 175 21.55 -10.09 19.26
CA GLY A 175 21.19 -9.54 20.57
C GLY A 175 20.63 -8.11 20.57
N ALA A 176 20.52 -7.45 19.41
CA ALA A 176 19.89 -6.13 19.28
C ALA A 176 18.53 -6.21 18.57
N ARG A 177 17.58 -5.37 18.99
CA ARG A 177 16.27 -5.25 18.34
C ARG A 177 16.42 -4.49 17.01
N ALA A 178 16.15 -5.17 15.90
CA ALA A 178 16.21 -4.63 14.55
C ALA A 178 14.92 -3.90 14.16
N ALA A 179 13.75 -4.42 14.55
CA ALA A 179 12.46 -3.84 14.23
C ALA A 179 11.38 -4.32 15.21
N ARG A 180 10.25 -3.60 15.25
CA ARG A 180 9.09 -3.93 16.08
C ARG A 180 7.80 -3.56 15.37
N GLU A 181 6.82 -4.44 15.44
CA GLU A 181 5.48 -4.25 14.86
C GLU A 181 4.43 -4.64 15.91
N GLU A 182 3.43 -3.79 16.13
CA GLU A 182 2.26 -4.15 16.96
C GLU A 182 1.11 -4.62 16.08
N GLY A 183 0.31 -5.56 16.56
CA GLY A 183 -0.87 -6.00 15.84
C GLY A 183 -1.28 -7.44 16.13
N GLU A 184 -2.02 -8.02 15.19
CA GLU A 184 -2.38 -9.44 15.22
C GLU A 184 -1.18 -10.31 14.87
N VAL A 185 -0.94 -11.31 15.72
CA VAL A 185 0.03 -12.39 15.54
C VAL A 185 -0.74 -13.70 15.43
N MET A 186 -0.51 -14.43 14.35
CA MET A 186 -1.14 -15.74 14.11
C MET A 186 -0.06 -16.82 14.14
N PHE A 187 -0.19 -17.76 15.07
CA PHE A 187 0.67 -18.95 15.09
C PHE A 187 0.19 -19.96 14.05
N ARG A 188 1.12 -20.50 13.28
CA ARG A 188 0.87 -21.53 12.25
C ARG A 188 1.84 -22.69 12.42
N LYS A 189 1.48 -23.85 11.87
CA LYS A 189 2.34 -25.05 11.85
C LYS A 189 3.76 -24.82 11.33
N TYR A 190 3.94 -23.83 10.44
CA TYR A 190 5.24 -23.47 9.85
C TYR A 190 5.97 -22.32 10.60
N GLY A 191 5.29 -21.58 11.47
CA GLY A 191 5.85 -20.37 12.10
C GLY A 191 4.80 -19.34 12.46
N VAL A 192 5.01 -18.09 12.06
CA VAL A 192 4.19 -16.94 12.46
C VAL A 192 3.68 -16.19 11.23
N SER A 193 2.40 -15.82 11.26
CA SER A 193 1.67 -15.07 10.23
C SER A 193 0.98 -13.86 10.87
N GLY A 194 0.20 -13.12 10.09
CA GLY A 194 -0.42 -11.86 10.49
C GLY A 194 0.38 -10.63 10.04
N ILE A 195 -0.28 -9.47 10.05
CA ILE A 195 0.26 -8.21 9.49
C ILE A 195 1.61 -7.84 10.11
N ALA A 196 1.76 -8.02 11.43
CA ALA A 196 3.02 -7.74 12.11
C ALA A 196 4.17 -8.61 11.57
N ALA A 197 3.92 -9.91 11.34
CA ALA A 197 4.92 -10.80 10.78
C ALA A 197 5.23 -10.46 9.32
N PHE A 198 4.21 -10.07 8.56
CA PHE A 198 4.36 -9.68 7.16
C PHE A 198 5.24 -8.43 7.04
N ASN A 199 5.01 -7.41 7.86
CA ASN A 199 5.85 -6.21 7.89
C ASN A 199 7.30 -6.54 8.25
N LEU A 200 7.53 -7.35 9.29
CA LEU A 200 8.88 -7.76 9.70
C LEU A 200 9.59 -8.64 8.67
N SER A 201 8.85 -9.38 7.83
CA SER A 201 9.45 -10.24 6.79
C SER A 201 10.29 -9.49 5.76
N ARG A 202 10.06 -8.18 5.61
CA ARG A 202 10.86 -7.28 4.76
C ARG A 202 12.31 -7.11 5.23
N LEU A 203 12.56 -7.36 6.52
CA LEU A 203 13.83 -7.12 7.22
C LEU A 203 14.47 -8.40 7.78
N ALA A 204 13.65 -9.43 8.00
CA ALA A 204 14.04 -10.69 8.62
C ALA A 204 15.03 -11.48 7.74
N ARG A 205 15.96 -12.16 8.40
CA ARG A 205 16.92 -13.08 7.79
C ARG A 205 16.87 -14.43 8.52
N PRO A 206 17.16 -15.55 7.84
CA PRO A 206 17.37 -16.82 8.54
C PRO A 206 18.41 -16.66 9.66
N GLY A 207 18.10 -17.18 10.85
CA GLY A 207 18.93 -17.05 12.05
C GLY A 207 18.59 -15.86 12.95
N ASP A 208 17.80 -14.90 12.49
CA ASP A 208 17.22 -13.87 13.37
C ASP A 208 16.25 -14.52 14.40
N GLU A 209 15.95 -13.81 15.48
CA GLU A 209 14.95 -14.22 16.46
C GLU A 209 13.69 -13.34 16.34
N LEU A 210 12.53 -13.98 16.23
CA LEU A 210 11.23 -13.34 16.30
C LEU A 210 10.68 -13.49 17.72
N ALA A 211 10.61 -12.40 18.48
CA ALA A 211 10.10 -12.40 19.85
C ALA A 211 8.64 -11.94 19.87
N VAL A 212 7.76 -12.72 20.51
CA VAL A 212 6.35 -12.38 20.70
C VAL A 212 6.15 -11.76 22.08
N ASP A 213 5.73 -10.50 22.11
CA ASP A 213 5.30 -9.78 23.31
C ASP A 213 3.78 -9.88 23.43
N PHE A 214 3.31 -10.66 24.41
CA PHE A 214 1.88 -10.87 24.63
C PHE A 214 1.23 -9.76 25.47
N LEU A 215 2.02 -8.84 26.03
CA LEU A 215 1.53 -7.77 26.91
C LEU A 215 2.21 -6.43 26.61
N PRO A 216 2.08 -5.88 25.38
CA PRO A 216 2.82 -4.68 24.97
C PRO A 216 2.47 -3.43 25.80
N ALA A 217 1.29 -3.39 26.41
CA ALA A 217 0.84 -2.29 27.27
C ALA A 217 1.60 -2.21 28.62
N VAL A 218 2.29 -3.27 29.04
CA VAL A 218 3.08 -3.29 30.27
C VAL A 218 4.57 -3.25 29.90
N GLY A 219 5.30 -2.30 30.49
CA GLY A 219 6.74 -2.16 30.29
C GLY A 219 7.49 -3.41 30.75
N ALA A 220 8.58 -3.76 30.07
CA ALA A 220 9.34 -4.99 30.37
C ALA A 220 9.85 -5.04 31.83
N ARG A 221 10.22 -3.89 32.41
CA ARG A 221 10.68 -3.79 33.81
C ARG A 221 9.55 -4.00 34.82
N ASP A 222 8.31 -3.75 34.43
CA ASP A 222 7.13 -3.82 35.31
C ASP A 222 6.41 -5.17 35.19
N ALA A 223 6.80 -6.03 34.23
CA ALA A 223 6.08 -7.26 33.92
C ALA A 223 6.07 -8.25 35.10
N ALA A 224 7.19 -8.41 35.81
CA ALA A 224 7.25 -9.29 36.99
C ALA A 224 6.41 -8.75 38.16
N ALA A 225 6.50 -7.43 38.41
CA ALA A 225 5.69 -6.75 39.41
C ALA A 225 4.18 -6.85 39.08
N PHE A 226 3.81 -6.72 37.81
CA PHE A 226 2.45 -6.90 37.32
C PHE A 226 1.94 -8.32 37.59
N LEU A 227 2.72 -9.35 37.25
CA LEU A 227 2.37 -10.74 37.51
C LEU A 227 2.21 -11.02 39.00
N THR A 228 3.12 -10.50 39.84
CA THR A 228 3.06 -10.61 41.29
C THR A 228 1.82 -9.95 41.87
N ALA A 229 1.51 -8.72 41.45
CA ALA A 229 0.31 -8.00 41.88
C ALA A 229 -0.98 -8.72 41.46
N ARG A 230 -1.00 -9.26 40.24
CA ARG A 230 -2.11 -10.07 39.73
C ARG A 230 -2.31 -11.33 40.56
N ALA A 231 -1.25 -12.09 40.86
CA ALA A 231 -1.33 -13.29 41.68
C ALA A 231 -1.84 -12.99 43.09
N ARG A 232 -1.40 -11.91 43.74
CA ARG A 232 -1.93 -11.49 45.05
C ARG A 232 -3.42 -11.21 45.01
N ARG A 233 -3.91 -10.51 43.97
CA ARG A 233 -5.33 -10.21 43.81
C ARG A 233 -6.16 -11.48 43.60
N LEU A 234 -5.66 -12.40 42.78
CA LEU A 234 -6.32 -13.69 42.53
C LEU A 234 -6.33 -14.57 43.79
N ALA A 235 -5.26 -14.55 44.59
CA ALA A 235 -5.16 -15.34 45.81
C ALA A 235 -6.24 -14.96 46.83
N VAL A 236 -6.50 -13.65 46.97
CA VAL A 236 -7.60 -13.14 47.79
C VAL A 236 -8.96 -13.59 47.25
N ALA A 237 -9.17 -13.53 45.93
CA ALA A 237 -10.43 -13.91 45.30
C ALA A 237 -10.71 -15.42 45.36
N PHE A 238 -9.67 -16.26 45.27
CA PHE A 238 -9.77 -17.72 45.28
C PHE A 238 -9.66 -18.32 46.69
N GLY A 239 -9.27 -17.51 47.69
CA GLY A 239 -9.07 -17.97 49.06
C GLY A 239 -7.88 -18.89 49.25
N GLY A 240 -6.84 -18.76 48.42
CA GLY A 240 -5.70 -19.68 48.42
C GLY A 240 -4.57 -19.30 47.46
N PRO A 241 -3.50 -20.13 47.39
CA PRO A 241 -2.38 -19.89 46.48
C PRO A 241 -2.81 -19.94 45.01
N VAL A 242 -2.12 -19.17 44.17
CA VAL A 242 -2.39 -19.02 42.74
C VAL A 242 -1.30 -19.70 41.94
N THR A 243 -1.69 -20.53 40.97
CA THR A 243 -0.74 -21.21 40.09
C THR A 243 -0.27 -20.30 38.94
N CYS A 244 0.80 -20.69 38.25
CA CYS A 244 1.30 -19.98 37.07
C CYS A 244 0.22 -19.87 35.98
N GLU A 245 -0.51 -20.95 35.72
CA GLU A 245 -1.60 -20.93 34.73
C GLU A 245 -2.81 -20.12 35.20
N ASP A 246 -3.12 -20.10 36.50
CA ASP A 246 -4.18 -19.22 37.04
C ASP A 246 -3.83 -17.74 36.83
N ALA A 247 -2.57 -17.37 37.03
CA ALA A 247 -2.11 -15.99 36.82
C ALA A 247 -2.17 -15.57 35.34
N LEU A 248 -1.94 -16.51 34.41
CA LEU A 248 -2.05 -16.26 32.97
C LEU A 248 -3.49 -16.32 32.45
N ARG A 249 -4.42 -16.95 33.18
CA ARG A 249 -5.83 -17.04 32.79
C ARG A 249 -6.47 -15.66 32.70
N GLY A 250 -7.14 -15.39 31.57
CA GLY A 250 -7.74 -14.09 31.28
C GLY A 250 -6.74 -12.98 30.91
N LEU A 251 -5.43 -13.28 30.93
CA LEU A 251 -4.39 -12.43 30.35
C LEU A 251 -4.06 -12.90 28.93
N VAL A 252 -3.92 -14.21 28.75
CA VAL A 252 -3.70 -14.88 27.46
C VAL A 252 -4.66 -16.06 27.30
N LEU A 253 -4.74 -16.60 26.08
CA LEU A 253 -5.48 -17.84 25.83
C LEU A 253 -4.81 -19.02 26.56
N ALA A 254 -5.59 -19.97 27.07
CA ALA A 254 -5.07 -21.07 27.89
C ALA A 254 -3.92 -21.85 27.22
N PRO A 255 -3.97 -22.21 25.91
CA PRO A 255 -2.84 -22.87 25.26
C PRO A 255 -1.56 -22.01 25.22
N VAL A 256 -1.72 -20.68 25.08
CA VAL A 256 -0.60 -19.74 25.13
C VAL A 256 -0.01 -19.73 26.54
N GLY A 257 -0.85 -19.66 27.57
CA GLY A 257 -0.41 -19.73 28.96
C GLY A 257 0.44 -20.97 29.25
N HIS A 258 -0.02 -22.13 28.77
CA HIS A 258 0.71 -23.39 28.90
C HIS A 258 2.09 -23.36 28.22
N VAL A 259 2.17 -22.83 26.98
CA VAL A 259 3.46 -22.63 26.27
C VAL A 259 4.39 -21.69 27.03
N LEU A 260 3.87 -20.59 27.60
CA LEU A 260 4.67 -19.62 28.34
C LEU A 260 5.28 -20.26 29.60
N CYS A 261 4.49 -21.04 30.36
CA CYS A 261 4.99 -21.80 31.50
C CYS A 261 6.08 -22.80 31.07
N GLN A 262 5.85 -23.57 30.00
CA GLN A 262 6.81 -24.52 29.47
C GLN A 262 8.12 -23.85 29.03
N ALA A 263 8.03 -22.73 28.32
CA ALA A 263 9.19 -21.96 27.86
C ALA A 263 9.96 -21.32 29.02
N ALA A 264 9.26 -20.92 30.09
CA ALA A 264 9.83 -20.47 31.36
C ALA A 264 10.38 -21.61 32.23
N ARG A 265 10.21 -22.89 31.82
CA ARG A 265 10.55 -24.09 32.61
C ARG A 265 9.84 -24.16 33.96
N LEU A 266 8.62 -23.62 34.02
CA LEU A 266 7.73 -23.67 35.17
C LEU A 266 6.66 -24.74 34.98
N ARG A 267 6.21 -25.35 36.08
CA ARG A 267 5.00 -26.19 36.06
C ARG A 267 3.78 -25.28 36.08
N GLY A 268 2.82 -25.52 35.20
CA GLY A 268 1.61 -24.69 35.12
C GLY A 268 0.84 -24.63 36.43
N GLU A 269 0.77 -25.76 37.14
CA GLU A 269 0.11 -25.92 38.44
C GLU A 269 1.01 -25.51 39.63
N GLY A 270 2.26 -25.13 39.37
CA GLY A 270 3.16 -24.60 40.40
C GLY A 270 2.73 -23.21 40.84
N ALA A 271 2.97 -22.87 42.11
CA ALA A 271 2.65 -21.55 42.66
C ALA A 271 3.39 -20.43 41.91
N LEU A 272 2.71 -19.33 41.63
CA LEU A 272 3.35 -18.12 41.13
C LEU A 272 3.84 -17.28 42.32
N ASP A 273 5.06 -17.56 42.78
CA ASP A 273 5.79 -16.70 43.71
C ASP A 273 6.62 -15.63 42.97
N GLU A 274 7.38 -14.83 43.71
CA GLU A 274 8.19 -13.75 43.16
C GLU A 274 9.27 -14.28 42.20
N ALA A 275 9.90 -15.42 42.52
CA ALA A 275 10.91 -16.04 41.67
C ALA A 275 10.30 -16.57 40.35
N ALA A 276 9.13 -17.21 40.41
CA ALA A 276 8.40 -17.65 39.24
C ALA A 276 7.96 -16.47 38.36
N ALA A 277 7.54 -15.35 38.96
CA ALA A 277 7.17 -14.14 38.24
C ALA A 277 8.37 -13.53 37.48
N GLU A 278 9.55 -13.47 38.10
CA GLU A 278 10.79 -12.98 37.48
C GLU A 278 11.24 -13.84 36.29
N VAL A 279 10.97 -15.15 36.30
CA VAL A 279 11.29 -16.05 35.19
C VAL A 279 10.22 -16.02 34.09
N LEU A 280 8.95 -15.92 34.46
CA LEU A 280 7.83 -15.91 33.52
C LEU A 280 7.71 -14.58 32.76
N ALA A 281 8.00 -13.46 33.41
CA ALA A 281 7.86 -12.12 32.84
C ALA A 281 8.68 -11.93 31.54
N PRO A 282 9.97 -12.27 31.47
CA PRO A 282 10.74 -12.18 30.22
C PRO A 282 10.15 -13.01 29.07
N VAL A 283 9.61 -14.19 29.36
CA VAL A 283 9.00 -15.08 28.36
C VAL A 283 7.65 -14.52 27.88
N LEU A 284 6.84 -13.99 28.79
CA LEU A 284 5.58 -13.30 28.47
C LEU A 284 5.82 -12.06 27.59
N LYS A 285 6.93 -11.36 27.83
CA LYS A 285 7.33 -10.15 27.09
C LYS A 285 8.08 -10.43 25.79
N GLY A 286 8.54 -11.65 25.57
CA GLY A 286 9.38 -11.96 24.41
C GLY A 286 9.64 -13.45 24.24
N LEU A 287 8.59 -14.21 23.91
CA LEU A 287 8.75 -15.62 23.52
C LEU A 287 9.52 -15.69 22.19
N ARG A 288 10.79 -16.12 22.24
CA ARG A 288 11.70 -16.12 21.09
C ARG A 288 11.52 -17.34 20.20
N LEU A 289 11.40 -17.11 18.91
CA LEU A 289 11.29 -18.12 17.86
C LEU A 289 12.35 -17.84 16.78
N THR A 290 13.25 -18.80 16.52
CA THR A 290 14.28 -18.62 15.49
C THR A 290 13.65 -18.59 14.09
N VAL A 291 13.92 -17.53 13.32
CA VAL A 291 13.47 -17.37 11.94
C VAL A 291 14.24 -18.31 11.02
N ARG A 292 13.52 -19.02 10.15
CA ARG A 292 14.06 -19.94 9.14
C ARG A 292 13.98 -19.37 7.72
N GLY A 293 13.24 -18.27 7.54
CA GLY A 293 12.98 -17.63 6.25
C GLY A 293 11.50 -17.29 6.09
N LEU A 294 11.04 -17.15 4.86
CA LEU A 294 9.62 -16.98 4.55
C LEU A 294 8.87 -18.31 4.77
N GLY A 295 7.62 -18.19 5.22
CA GLY A 295 6.67 -19.30 5.36
C GLY A 295 6.02 -19.64 4.03
N ASP A 296 4.68 -19.73 4.01
CA ASP A 296 3.94 -19.91 2.75
C ASP A 296 4.07 -18.68 1.85
N VAL A 297 4.98 -18.75 0.87
CA VAL A 297 5.26 -17.66 -0.08
C VAL A 297 4.04 -17.25 -0.92
N ARG A 298 3.01 -18.11 -1.05
CA ARG A 298 1.76 -17.77 -1.75
C ARG A 298 0.94 -16.73 -0.99
N GLN A 299 1.26 -16.48 0.28
CA GLN A 299 0.64 -15.44 1.11
C GLN A 299 1.40 -14.12 1.08
N CYS A 300 2.56 -14.05 0.40
CA CYS A 300 3.29 -12.80 0.22
C CYS A 300 2.44 -11.82 -0.57
N GLN A 301 2.34 -10.58 -0.08
CA GLN A 301 1.48 -9.56 -0.69
C GLN A 301 2.15 -8.83 -1.85
N VAL A 302 3.48 -8.81 -1.86
CA VAL A 302 4.28 -8.11 -2.88
C VAL A 302 5.54 -8.89 -3.20
N ARG A 303 6.25 -8.48 -4.25
CA ARG A 303 7.58 -8.92 -4.62
C ARG A 303 8.53 -7.72 -4.60
N ARG A 304 9.67 -7.88 -3.95
CA ARG A 304 10.77 -6.90 -3.93
C ARG A 304 11.71 -7.19 -5.10
N GLY A 305 12.14 -6.17 -5.81
CA GLY A 305 12.83 -6.27 -7.09
C GLY A 305 12.00 -5.66 -8.22
N GLY A 306 12.50 -5.76 -9.44
CA GLY A 306 11.97 -5.09 -10.63
C GLY A 306 13.00 -4.13 -11.23
N VAL A 307 12.52 -3.14 -11.95
CA VAL A 307 13.35 -2.08 -12.53
C VAL A 307 13.91 -1.22 -11.41
N ALA A 308 15.23 -1.01 -11.40
CA ALA A 308 15.87 -0.22 -10.35
C ALA A 308 15.38 1.23 -10.38
N VAL A 309 15.15 1.83 -9.20
CA VAL A 309 14.61 3.19 -9.09
C VAL A 309 15.54 4.26 -9.68
N GLU A 310 16.84 3.99 -9.75
CA GLU A 310 17.83 4.88 -10.36
C GLU A 310 17.68 4.95 -11.89
N ALA A 311 17.09 3.91 -12.49
CA ALA A 311 16.86 3.84 -13.93
C ALA A 311 15.74 4.78 -14.40
N VAL A 312 14.95 5.36 -13.48
CA VAL A 312 13.80 6.21 -13.79
C VAL A 312 13.95 7.64 -13.21
N ASP A 313 13.36 8.64 -13.88
CA ASP A 313 13.19 9.97 -13.31
C ASP A 313 12.01 9.96 -12.32
N PRO A 314 12.23 10.26 -11.02
CA PRO A 314 11.19 10.19 -10.01
C PRO A 314 10.07 11.23 -10.20
N ARG A 315 10.26 12.24 -11.06
CA ARG A 315 9.26 13.28 -11.36
C ARG A 315 8.39 12.93 -12.55
N THR A 316 8.71 11.89 -13.31
CA THR A 316 7.97 11.55 -14.53
C THR A 316 7.72 10.06 -14.70
N GLY A 317 8.46 9.20 -14.01
CA GLY A 317 8.47 7.75 -14.25
C GLY A 317 9.21 7.33 -15.52
N ALA A 318 9.81 8.27 -16.27
CA ALA A 318 10.49 7.98 -17.52
C ALA A 318 11.81 7.23 -17.29
N CYS A 319 12.05 6.17 -18.07
CA CYS A 319 13.33 5.50 -18.12
C CYS A 319 14.40 6.44 -18.68
N ARG A 320 15.50 6.61 -17.94
CA ARG A 320 16.59 7.52 -18.30
C ARG A 320 17.33 7.09 -19.57
N ALA A 321 17.46 5.79 -19.78
CA ALA A 321 18.22 5.22 -20.89
C ALA A 321 17.40 5.03 -22.16
N VAL A 322 16.07 4.94 -22.05
CA VAL A 322 15.18 4.58 -23.16
C VAL A 322 14.07 5.62 -23.29
N PRO A 323 14.22 6.61 -24.18
CA PRO A 323 13.19 7.62 -24.44
C PRO A 323 11.84 6.97 -24.81
N GLY A 324 10.76 7.51 -24.25
CA GLY A 324 9.39 7.02 -24.45
C GLY A 324 9.01 5.79 -23.60
N LEU A 325 9.95 5.18 -22.88
CA LEU A 325 9.66 4.12 -21.91
C LEU A 325 9.45 4.72 -20.52
N TYR A 326 8.42 4.26 -19.81
CA TYR A 326 8.09 4.62 -18.44
C TYR A 326 7.84 3.36 -17.61
N VAL A 327 7.99 3.44 -16.30
CA VAL A 327 7.73 2.32 -15.38
C VAL A 327 6.92 2.81 -14.18
N ALA A 328 5.93 2.02 -13.76
CA ALA A 328 5.06 2.37 -12.65
C ALA A 328 4.70 1.16 -11.77
N GLY A 329 4.31 1.47 -10.53
CA GLY A 329 3.89 0.50 -9.52
C GLY A 329 4.98 -0.47 -9.12
N GLU A 330 4.57 -1.69 -8.81
CA GLU A 330 5.44 -2.78 -8.33
C GLU A 330 6.35 -3.36 -9.43
N ALA A 331 6.31 -2.82 -10.66
CA ALA A 331 7.33 -3.11 -11.66
C ALA A 331 8.67 -2.41 -11.34
N LEU A 332 8.66 -1.40 -10.47
CA LEU A 332 9.85 -0.78 -9.88
C LEU A 332 10.27 -1.55 -8.62
N ASP A 333 11.57 -1.55 -8.30
CA ASP A 333 12.11 -2.08 -7.05
C ASP A 333 11.74 -1.20 -5.85
N VAL A 334 10.44 -1.20 -5.52
CA VAL A 334 9.82 -0.43 -4.45
C VAL A 334 8.80 -1.31 -3.75
N ASP A 335 9.01 -1.53 -2.45
CA ASP A 335 8.06 -2.17 -1.56
C ASP A 335 7.86 -1.37 -0.27
N ALA A 336 6.66 -1.44 0.28
CA ALA A 336 6.27 -0.78 1.52
C ALA A 336 5.58 -1.77 2.48
N PRO A 337 5.39 -1.43 3.77
CA PRO A 337 4.62 -2.25 4.72
C PRO A 337 3.17 -2.52 4.26
N CYS A 338 2.50 -3.47 4.92
CA CYS A 338 1.04 -3.57 4.92
C CYS A 338 0.40 -2.23 5.32
N GLY A 339 -0.84 -1.99 4.85
CA GLY A 339 -1.62 -0.82 5.24
C GLY A 339 -2.09 0.06 4.09
N GLY A 340 -1.87 -0.35 2.83
CA GLY A 340 -2.32 0.38 1.64
C GLY A 340 -1.21 1.17 0.93
N TYR A 341 0.01 1.21 1.48
CA TYR A 341 1.14 1.92 0.91
C TYR A 341 1.52 1.43 -0.50
N ASN A 342 1.59 0.11 -0.72
CA ASN A 342 1.91 -0.45 -2.04
C ASN A 342 0.84 -0.12 -3.10
N LEU A 343 -0.44 -0.14 -2.72
CA LEU A 343 -1.52 0.29 -3.61
C LEU A 343 -1.42 1.78 -3.90
N HIS A 344 -1.23 2.62 -2.87
CA HIS A 344 -1.02 4.05 -3.06
C HIS A 344 0.15 4.33 -4.01
N TRP A 345 1.27 3.61 -3.87
CA TRP A 345 2.41 3.71 -4.77
C TRP A 345 2.03 3.36 -6.22
N ALA A 346 1.31 2.25 -6.44
CA ALA A 346 0.85 1.86 -7.76
C ALA A 346 -0.02 2.96 -8.42
N TRP A 347 -0.92 3.57 -7.65
CA TRP A 347 -1.78 4.65 -8.14
C TRP A 347 -1.01 5.93 -8.43
N ALA A 348 -0.19 6.39 -7.48
CA ALA A 348 0.54 7.64 -7.59
C ALA A 348 1.56 7.59 -8.75
N SER A 349 2.34 6.51 -8.84
CA SER A 349 3.31 6.33 -9.93
C SER A 349 2.64 6.10 -11.28
N GLY A 350 1.51 5.39 -11.32
CA GLY A 350 0.71 5.20 -12.54
C GLY A 350 0.15 6.50 -13.09
N LEU A 351 -0.44 7.35 -12.23
CA LEU A 351 -0.90 8.69 -12.60
C LEU A 351 0.25 9.54 -13.13
N LEU A 352 1.38 9.56 -12.42
CA LEU A 352 2.56 10.33 -12.82
C LEU A 352 3.10 9.91 -14.20
N ALA A 353 3.28 8.60 -14.40
CA ALA A 353 3.76 8.04 -15.67
C ALA A 353 2.77 8.32 -16.81
N GLY A 354 1.47 8.15 -16.56
CA GLY A 354 0.42 8.43 -17.55
C GLY A 354 0.42 9.89 -18.02
N TRP A 355 0.46 10.84 -17.08
CA TRP A 355 0.47 12.27 -17.39
C TRP A 355 1.76 12.69 -18.11
N SER A 356 2.89 12.14 -17.66
CA SER A 356 4.20 12.45 -18.27
C SER A 356 4.32 11.88 -19.68
N ALA A 357 3.89 10.64 -19.90
CA ALA A 357 3.88 10.00 -21.21
C ALA A 357 2.99 10.77 -22.19
N ALA A 358 1.76 11.13 -21.79
CA ALA A 358 0.86 11.92 -22.63
C ALA A 358 1.45 13.29 -22.99
N GLY A 359 2.00 14.01 -22.00
CA GLY A 359 2.64 15.31 -22.23
C GLY A 359 3.81 15.23 -23.22
N ALA A 360 4.67 14.22 -23.09
CA ALA A 360 5.81 14.02 -23.99
C ALA A 360 5.38 13.74 -25.43
N VAL A 361 4.33 12.92 -25.64
CA VAL A 361 3.80 12.61 -26.98
C VAL A 361 3.22 13.87 -27.63
N LEU A 362 2.44 14.66 -26.90
CA LEU A 362 1.83 15.90 -27.42
C LEU A 362 2.91 16.92 -27.85
N VAL A 363 3.95 17.14 -27.05
CA VAL A 363 5.04 18.06 -27.39
C VAL A 363 5.82 17.56 -28.61
N GLY A 364 6.06 16.24 -28.72
CA GLY A 364 6.72 15.64 -29.88
C GLY A 364 5.95 15.85 -31.19
N GLN A 365 4.62 15.77 -31.14
CA GLN A 365 3.75 16.01 -32.30
C GLN A 365 3.75 17.48 -32.74
N GLU A 366 3.77 18.44 -31.81
CA GLU A 366 3.86 19.87 -32.13
C GLU A 366 5.21 20.27 -32.74
N GLY A 367 6.31 19.67 -32.28
CA GLY A 367 7.66 19.90 -32.83
C GLY A 367 7.83 19.36 -34.25
N GLY A 368 7.23 18.21 -34.57
CA GLY A 368 7.21 17.63 -35.92
C GLY A 368 6.37 18.41 -36.92
N ALA A 369 5.25 18.98 -36.48
CA ALA A 369 4.36 19.78 -37.33
C ALA A 369 4.99 21.12 -37.77
N ARG A 370 5.85 21.73 -36.94
CA ARG A 370 6.56 22.98 -37.30
C ARG A 370 7.74 22.78 -38.26
N GLY A 371 8.23 21.54 -38.43
CA GLY A 371 9.33 21.21 -39.33
C GLY A 371 8.95 21.04 -40.80
N ASN A 372 7.65 20.99 -41.13
CA ASN A 372 7.17 20.68 -42.48
C ASN A 372 6.17 21.71 -43.04
N ALA A 373 6.12 22.92 -42.46
CA ALA A 373 5.34 24.00 -43.05
C ALA A 373 6.11 24.59 -44.26
N PRO A 374 5.51 24.63 -45.47
CA PRO A 374 6.11 25.37 -46.58
C PRO A 374 6.22 26.84 -46.17
N ARG A 375 7.38 27.45 -46.41
CA ARG A 375 7.59 28.89 -46.20
C ARG A 375 6.60 29.68 -47.07
N ALA A 376 5.45 30.03 -46.50
CA ALA A 376 4.53 30.98 -47.11
C ALA A 376 5.16 32.37 -47.04
N SER A 377 5.29 32.98 -48.22
CA SER A 377 5.79 34.33 -48.43
C SER A 377 5.00 35.35 -47.62
N ALA A 378 5.72 36.27 -46.98
CA ALA A 378 5.15 37.41 -46.30
C ALA A 378 4.36 38.30 -47.29
N ALA A 379 3.05 38.36 -47.10
CA ALA A 379 2.20 39.46 -47.53
C ALA A 379 1.24 39.75 -46.37
N GLY A 380 1.42 40.92 -45.76
CA GLY A 380 0.62 41.36 -44.63
C GLY A 380 -0.82 41.69 -45.03
N VAL A 381 -1.66 41.92 -44.02
CA VAL A 381 -2.68 42.98 -43.97
C VAL A 381 -3.35 42.98 -42.57
N ALA A 382 -3.25 44.13 -41.93
CA ALA A 382 -4.16 44.87 -41.03
C ALA A 382 -4.92 44.21 -39.84
N ALA A 383 -4.78 44.87 -38.68
CA ALA A 383 -5.64 44.85 -37.50
C ALA A 383 -7.01 45.52 -37.78
N ALA A 384 -8.17 45.19 -37.19
CA ALA A 384 -8.70 45.35 -35.80
C ALA A 384 -10.26 45.30 -35.92
N PRO A 385 -11.11 45.59 -34.89
CA PRO A 385 -11.29 45.01 -33.55
C PRO A 385 -12.76 44.64 -33.19
N GLY A 386 -12.95 43.92 -32.06
CA GLY A 386 -14.02 44.13 -31.05
C GLY A 386 -15.47 43.67 -31.32
N ALA A 387 -16.04 42.87 -30.41
CA ALA A 387 -17.32 43.16 -29.70
C ALA A 387 -17.81 41.96 -28.87
N GLU A 388 -18.23 42.26 -27.65
CA GLU A 388 -18.94 41.41 -26.68
C GLU A 388 -20.31 40.95 -27.20
N ARG A 389 -20.81 39.82 -26.67
CA ARG A 389 -22.20 39.66 -26.20
C ARG A 389 -22.39 38.30 -25.50
N ARG A 390 -22.82 38.34 -24.24
CA ARG A 390 -23.51 37.24 -23.53
C ARG A 390 -24.92 37.03 -24.12
N PRO A 391 -25.51 35.84 -23.98
CA PRO A 391 -26.97 35.72 -23.85
C PRO A 391 -27.40 35.17 -22.50
N ALA A 392 -28.61 35.60 -22.14
CA ALA A 392 -29.31 35.42 -20.88
C ALA A 392 -30.08 34.09 -20.77
N SER A 393 -30.35 33.67 -19.53
CA SER A 393 -31.37 32.68 -19.17
C SER A 393 -32.79 33.15 -19.50
N PRO A 394 -33.73 32.21 -19.69
CA PRO A 394 -35.13 32.45 -19.38
C PRO A 394 -35.59 31.59 -18.19
N ALA A 395 -36.33 32.23 -17.29
CA ALA A 395 -37.11 31.60 -16.23
C ALA A 395 -38.59 31.48 -16.67
N GLY A 396 -39.22 30.39 -16.28
CA GLY A 396 -40.57 30.41 -15.70
C GLY A 396 -41.79 30.13 -16.60
N GLY A 397 -42.52 29.05 -16.28
CA GLY A 397 -43.95 29.17 -15.95
C GLY A 397 -44.96 28.29 -16.71
N GLY A 398 -45.73 27.48 -15.94
CA GLY A 398 -47.03 26.88 -16.28
C GLY A 398 -46.97 25.35 -16.53
N ARG A 399 -47.40 24.44 -15.62
CA ARG A 399 -48.81 24.05 -15.27
C ARG A 399 -49.66 23.81 -16.54
N ASP A 400 -50.34 22.70 -16.78
CA ASP A 400 -51.05 21.72 -15.92
C ASP A 400 -51.35 20.39 -16.67
N ASP A 401 -51.68 19.36 -15.89
CA ASP A 401 -52.67 18.29 -16.10
C ASP A 401 -52.52 17.09 -17.06
N GLU A 402 -52.63 15.94 -16.38
CA GLU A 402 -53.55 14.81 -16.64
C GLU A 402 -53.13 13.59 -17.48
N ARG A 403 -53.40 12.43 -16.83
CA ARG A 403 -53.62 11.05 -17.34
C ARG A 403 -52.34 10.31 -17.77
N GLY A 404 -52.01 9.10 -17.29
CA GLY A 404 -52.71 8.11 -16.49
C GLY A 404 -52.21 6.71 -16.89
N ARG A 405 -52.02 5.81 -15.91
CA ARG A 405 -52.05 4.33 -15.98
C ARG A 405 -51.10 3.69 -17.03
N ARG A 406 -50.09 2.91 -16.65
CA ARG A 406 -50.12 1.62 -15.95
C ARG A 406 -48.71 1.26 -15.48
#